data_AF-A0A966TXW0-F1
#
_entry.id   AF-A0A966TXW0-F1
#
_cell.length_a   1.000
_cell.length_b   1.000
_cell.length_c   1.000
_cell.angle_alpha   90.00
_cell.angle_beta   90.00
_cell.angle_gamma   90.00
#
_symmetry.space_group_name_H-M   'P 1'
#
loop_
_entity.id
_entity.type
_entity.pdbx_description
1 polymer ?
#
loop_
_entity_poly.entity_id
_entity_poly.type
_entity_poly.pdbx_seq_one_letter_code
_entity_poly.pdbx_strand_id
1 'polypeptide(L)'
;MAIKIAKTISDFEVVSPAATESKKEAPVAEPAVLLTGNDGLPANVVQMHEKVERPEMLVGSTYKIKTPLSDHALYVTINDIVLNPQTPYEKRRPFEIFINSKNMDHFQWIVALTRIISAVFRKGGDATFLVEELRSV
;
A
#
# COMPACT_ATOMS: atom_id res chain seq x y z
N MET A 1 39.21 -6.71 3.57
CA MET A 1 39.98 -5.74 2.75
C MET A 1 40.07 -4.45 3.55
N ALA A 2 41.28 -3.94 3.79
CA ALA A 2 41.50 -2.76 4.63
C ALA A 2 41.36 -1.47 3.80
N ILE A 3 40.39 -0.62 4.16
CA ILE A 3 40.19 0.68 3.52
C ILE A 3 41.17 1.67 4.16
N LYS A 4 42.18 2.09 3.40
CA LYS A 4 43.10 3.14 3.82
C LYS A 4 42.48 4.51 3.51
N ILE A 5 42.21 5.28 4.56
CA ILE A 5 41.70 6.65 4.44
C ILE A 5 42.89 7.57 4.21
N ALA A 6 42.97 8.19 3.03
CA ALA A 6 44.09 9.04 2.61
C ALA A 6 43.90 10.54 2.94
N LYS A 7 42.75 10.94 3.48
CA LYS A 7 42.43 12.33 3.82
C LYS A 7 42.40 12.51 5.33
N THR A 8 43.07 13.56 5.80
CA THR A 8 43.09 13.97 7.21
C THR A 8 41.71 14.47 7.62
N ILE A 9 41.14 13.88 8.67
CA ILE A 9 39.86 14.32 9.25
C ILE A 9 40.14 15.60 10.03
N SER A 10 39.68 16.74 9.52
CA SER A 10 39.95 18.06 10.10
C SER A 10 38.90 18.54 11.10
N ASP A 11 37.73 17.89 11.16
CA ASP A 11 36.68 18.19 12.13
C ASP A 11 35.96 16.92 12.58
N PHE A 12 35.72 16.80 13.88
CA PHE A 12 34.93 15.73 14.49
C PHE A 12 34.01 16.33 15.55
N GLU A 13 32.75 15.88 15.58
CA GLU A 13 31.78 16.26 16.61
C GLU A 13 31.38 15.02 17.40
N VAL A 14 31.54 15.07 18.73
CA VAL A 14 31.19 13.96 19.63
C VAL A 14 29.79 14.22 20.19
N VAL A 15 28.79 13.54 19.64
CA VAL A 15 27.42 13.63 20.16
C VAL A 15 27.34 12.84 21.47
N SER A 16 27.19 13.56 22.58
CA SER A 16 26.96 12.98 23.90
C SER A 16 25.46 12.74 24.13
N PRO A 17 25.02 11.59 24.67
CA PRO A 17 23.61 11.20 24.73
C PRO A 17 22.77 11.87 25.84
N ALA A 18 23.09 13.09 26.29
CA ALA A 18 22.49 13.70 27.49
C ALA A 18 22.03 15.16 27.32
N ALA A 19 21.38 15.49 26.20
CA ALA A 19 20.63 16.74 26.08
C ALA A 19 19.32 16.50 25.32
N THR A 20 18.44 15.70 25.94
CA THR A 20 17.02 15.69 25.61
C THR A 20 16.34 16.83 26.36
N GLU A 21 15.48 17.54 25.63
CA GLU A 21 14.33 18.35 26.06
C GLU A 21 14.36 19.85 25.76
N SER A 22 13.33 20.23 24.98
CA SER A 22 12.62 21.51 24.94
C SER A 22 13.07 22.59 23.94
N LYS A 23 12.56 22.50 22.71
CA LYS A 23 11.66 23.55 22.17
C LYS A 23 10.85 23.04 20.98
N LYS A 24 9.53 23.09 21.11
CA LYS A 24 8.52 22.68 20.14
C LYS A 24 7.87 23.95 19.60
N GLU A 25 8.17 24.32 18.35
CA GLU A 25 7.42 25.30 17.55
C GLU A 25 7.63 24.94 16.08
N ALA A 26 6.52 24.85 15.34
CA ALA A 26 6.46 24.34 13.97
C ALA A 26 7.06 25.30 12.94
N PRO A 27 7.56 24.77 11.82
CA PRO A 27 7.18 25.34 10.53
C PRO A 27 6.77 24.28 9.49
N VAL A 28 5.60 24.53 8.92
CA VAL A 28 5.17 24.51 7.51
C VAL A 28 6.05 23.77 6.48
N ALA A 29 5.38 22.94 5.66
CA ALA A 29 5.69 22.41 4.31
C ALA A 29 6.75 23.20 3.51
N GLU A 30 7.67 22.64 2.71
CA GLU A 30 7.78 21.49 1.77
C GLU A 30 9.30 21.40 1.38
N PRO A 31 9.84 20.54 0.46
CA PRO A 31 9.34 19.30 -0.15
C PRO A 31 10.37 18.13 -0.14
N ALA A 32 9.92 16.97 -0.62
CA ALA A 32 10.66 15.92 -1.35
C ALA A 32 12.07 15.49 -0.88
N VAL A 33 12.15 14.36 -0.18
CA VAL A 33 13.41 13.59 -0.07
C VAL A 33 13.57 12.77 -1.35
N LEU A 34 14.41 13.27 -2.27
CA LEU A 34 14.87 12.56 -3.46
C LEU A 34 15.76 11.40 -3.02
N LEU A 35 15.25 10.16 -3.09
CA LEU A 35 16.12 8.99 -3.05
C LEU A 35 16.83 8.88 -4.40
N THR A 36 18.15 9.03 -4.38
CA THR A 36 19.04 8.86 -5.52
C THR A 36 19.02 7.40 -6.00
N GLY A 37 18.14 7.10 -6.94
CA GLY A 37 18.28 5.97 -7.86
C GLY A 37 19.24 6.34 -8.98
N ASN A 38 20.04 5.39 -9.43
CA ASN A 38 21.27 5.61 -10.18
C ASN A 38 21.13 6.13 -11.63
N ASP A 39 19.98 6.67 -12.04
CA ASP A 39 19.72 7.10 -13.42
C ASP A 39 18.82 8.34 -13.47
N GLY A 40 19.38 9.52 -13.16
CA GLY A 40 19.11 10.83 -13.77
C GLY A 40 17.68 11.35 -14.08
N LEU A 41 16.60 10.70 -13.65
CA LEU A 41 15.22 11.12 -13.92
C LEU A 41 14.48 11.25 -12.58
N PRO A 42 13.66 12.30 -12.37
CA PRO A 42 12.81 12.42 -11.19
C PRO A 42 11.66 11.40 -11.30
N ALA A 43 11.96 10.13 -11.04
CA ALA A 43 10.94 9.11 -10.90
C ALA A 43 10.27 9.32 -9.53
N ASN A 44 9.11 9.96 -9.52
CA ASN A 44 8.22 9.98 -8.35
C ASN A 44 7.63 8.58 -8.15
N VAL A 45 8.46 7.65 -7.69
CA VAL A 45 8.09 6.26 -7.47
C VAL A 45 7.23 6.19 -6.22
N VAL A 46 5.91 6.13 -6.41
CA VAL A 46 4.97 5.95 -5.30
C VAL A 46 5.00 4.48 -4.87
N GLN A 47 5.64 4.20 -3.73
CA GLN A 47 5.54 2.90 -3.08
C GLN A 47 4.27 2.83 -2.23
N MET A 48 3.59 1.69 -2.25
CA MET A 48 2.44 1.47 -1.36
C MET A 48 2.92 1.42 0.09
N HIS A 49 2.46 2.36 0.92
CA HIS A 49 2.65 2.38 2.37
C HIS A 49 1.33 2.77 3.06
N GLU A 50 1.23 2.61 4.38
CA GLU A 50 -0.01 2.80 5.16
C GLU A 50 -0.67 4.20 5.02
N LYS A 51 0.04 5.17 4.44
CA LYS A 51 -0.45 6.54 4.20
C LYS A 51 -0.86 6.82 2.75
N VAL A 52 -0.97 5.81 1.89
CA VAL A 52 -1.50 6.01 0.53
C VAL A 52 -2.97 6.39 0.65
N GLU A 53 -3.26 7.66 0.39
CA GLU A 53 -4.62 8.16 0.36
C GLU A 53 -5.38 7.57 -0.82
N ARG A 54 -6.71 7.46 -0.65
CA ARG A 54 -7.59 6.98 -1.72
C ARG A 54 -7.54 7.97 -2.89
N PRO A 55 -7.13 7.55 -4.10
CA PRO A 55 -7.17 8.41 -5.27
C PRO A 55 -8.60 8.79 -5.65
N GLU A 56 -8.76 9.92 -6.34
CA GLU A 56 -10.07 10.37 -6.85
C GLU A 56 -10.67 9.42 -7.89
N MET A 57 -9.81 8.76 -8.68
CA MET A 57 -10.22 7.79 -9.69
C MET A 57 -9.63 6.41 -9.42
N LEU A 58 -10.50 5.39 -9.46
CA LEU A 58 -10.14 3.98 -9.36
C LEU A 58 -10.73 3.24 -10.57
N VAL A 59 -9.96 2.30 -11.11
CA VAL A 59 -10.41 1.48 -12.24
C VAL A 59 -11.03 0.21 -11.69
N GLY A 60 -12.35 0.07 -11.83
CA GLY A 60 -13.10 -1.05 -11.31
C GLY A 60 -13.47 -2.10 -12.36
N SER A 61 -13.37 -3.38 -12.01
CA SER A 61 -13.92 -4.50 -12.79
C SER A 61 -14.93 -5.27 -11.94
N THR A 62 -16.12 -5.52 -12.47
CA THR A 62 -17.19 -6.25 -11.75
C THR A 62 -17.43 -7.61 -12.38
N TYR A 63 -17.35 -8.65 -11.55
CA TYR A 63 -17.53 -10.04 -11.91
C TYR A 63 -18.80 -10.60 -11.29
N LYS A 64 -19.55 -11.37 -12.08
CA LYS A 64 -20.72 -12.09 -11.61
C LYS A 64 -20.37 -13.56 -11.45
N ILE A 65 -20.29 -14.02 -10.22
CA ILE A 65 -19.99 -15.40 -9.87
C ILE A 65 -21.30 -16.10 -9.52
N LYS A 66 -21.57 -17.20 -10.21
CA LYS A 66 -22.68 -18.11 -9.87
C LYS A 66 -22.07 -19.42 -9.41
N THR A 67 -22.46 -19.87 -8.22
CA THR A 67 -22.07 -21.20 -7.74
C THR A 67 -23.28 -22.14 -7.82
N PRO A 68 -23.08 -23.43 -8.11
CA PRO A 68 -24.18 -24.39 -8.19
C PRO A 68 -24.84 -24.67 -6.83
N LEU A 69 -24.19 -24.30 -5.73
CA LEU A 69 -24.66 -24.47 -4.35
C LEU A 69 -25.52 -23.30 -3.86
N SER A 70 -25.60 -22.20 -4.62
CA SER A 70 -26.29 -20.98 -4.19
C SER A 70 -27.30 -20.49 -5.23
N ASP A 71 -28.53 -20.20 -4.82
CA ASP A 71 -29.57 -19.64 -5.70
C ASP A 71 -29.28 -18.19 -6.13
N HIS A 72 -28.45 -17.47 -5.38
CA HIS A 72 -28.12 -16.07 -5.64
C HIS A 72 -26.68 -15.90 -6.11
N ALA A 73 -26.49 -15.06 -7.13
CA ALA A 73 -25.15 -14.73 -7.64
C ALA A 73 -24.41 -13.77 -6.71
N LEU A 74 -23.09 -13.95 -6.62
CA LEU A 74 -22.16 -13.03 -6.00
C LEU A 74 -21.67 -12.03 -7.05
N TYR A 75 -21.75 -10.75 -6.72
CA TYR A 75 -21.20 -9.66 -7.52
C TYR A 75 -19.94 -9.16 -6.84
N VAL A 76 -18.79 -9.40 -7.47
CA VAL A 76 -17.48 -9.04 -6.94
C VAL A 76 -16.91 -7.91 -7.77
N THR A 77 -16.72 -6.74 -7.18
CA THR A 77 -16.07 -5.60 -7.81
C THR A 77 -14.68 -5.43 -7.24
N ILE A 78 -13.67 -5.45 -8.10
CA ILE A 78 -12.27 -5.20 -7.73
C ILE A 78 -11.87 -3.85 -8.31
N ASN A 79 -11.48 -2.93 -7.44
CA ASN A 79 -11.00 -1.61 -7.81
C ASN A 79 -9.48 -1.56 -7.68
N ASP A 80 -8.83 -1.19 -8.78
CA ASP A 80 -7.37 -1.07 -8.84
C ASP A 80 -6.95 0.40 -8.77
N ILE A 81 -5.80 0.62 -8.14
CA ILE A 81 -5.03 1.85 -8.24
C ILE A 81 -3.95 1.67 -9.32
N VAL A 82 -3.78 2.69 -10.15
CA VAL A 82 -2.69 2.79 -11.12
C VAL A 82 -1.57 3.58 -10.47
N LEU A 83 -0.43 2.92 -10.22
CA LEU A 83 0.78 3.55 -9.72
C LEU A 83 1.64 3.99 -10.90
N ASN A 84 2.24 5.19 -10.79
CA ASN A 84 3.12 5.80 -11.79
C ASN A 84 2.49 5.88 -13.21
N PRO A 85 1.30 6.48 -13.35
CA PRO A 85 0.63 6.58 -14.65
C PRO A 85 1.53 7.28 -15.68
N GLN A 86 1.46 6.86 -16.94
CA GLN A 86 2.20 7.48 -18.05
C GLN A 86 3.73 7.35 -17.95
N THR A 87 4.23 6.43 -17.12
CA THR A 87 5.66 6.09 -17.05
C THR A 87 5.87 4.63 -17.47
N PRO A 88 7.10 4.23 -17.86
CA PRO A 88 7.42 2.83 -18.13
C PRO A 88 7.20 1.89 -16.92
N TYR A 89 7.06 2.46 -15.72
CA TYR A 89 6.88 1.75 -14.46
C TYR A 89 5.42 1.75 -13.99
N GLU A 90 4.48 1.94 -14.91
CA GLU A 90 3.04 1.85 -14.63
C GLU A 90 2.71 0.47 -14.07
N LYS A 91 2.12 0.44 -12.87
CA LYS A 91 1.72 -0.80 -12.22
C LYS A 91 0.33 -0.68 -11.67
N ARG A 92 -0.53 -1.62 -12.06
CA ARG A 92 -1.85 -1.79 -11.47
C ARG A 92 -1.75 -2.67 -10.24
N ARG A 93 -2.38 -2.23 -9.14
CA ARG A 93 -2.53 -3.03 -7.93
C ARG A 93 -3.96 -2.97 -7.43
N PRO A 94 -4.52 -4.08 -6.92
CA PRO A 94 -5.79 -4.05 -6.20
C PRO A 94 -5.72 -3.08 -5.03
N PHE A 95 -6.73 -2.24 -4.89
CA PHE A 95 -6.83 -1.24 -3.81
C PHE A 95 -7.98 -1.57 -2.86
N GLU A 96 -9.14 -1.93 -3.40
CA GLU A 96 -10.29 -2.34 -2.60
C GLU A 96 -11.16 -3.34 -3.37
N ILE A 97 -11.88 -4.17 -2.62
CA ILE A 97 -12.83 -5.15 -3.16
C ILE A 97 -14.21 -4.86 -2.56
N PHE A 98 -15.26 -5.13 -3.32
CA PHE A 98 -16.64 -5.13 -2.86
C PHE A 98 -17.31 -6.43 -3.27
N ILE A 99 -17.95 -7.11 -2.32
CA ILE A 99 -18.72 -8.31 -2.59
C ILE A 99 -20.17 -8.02 -2.20
N ASN A 100 -21.08 -8.15 -3.16
CA ASN A 100 -22.51 -7.97 -2.97
C ASN A 100 -23.27 -9.25 -3.34
N SER A 101 -24.37 -9.51 -2.65
CA SER A 101 -25.26 -10.64 -2.92
C SER A 101 -26.69 -10.28 -2.56
N LYS A 102 -27.65 -10.93 -3.23
CA LYS A 102 -29.06 -10.90 -2.80
C LYS A 102 -29.32 -11.85 -1.62
N ASN A 103 -28.40 -12.77 -1.33
CA ASN A 103 -28.50 -13.65 -0.17
C ASN A 103 -28.18 -12.89 1.13
N MET A 104 -29.11 -12.89 2.08
CA MET A 104 -28.94 -12.24 3.38
C MET A 104 -28.28 -13.14 4.44
N ASP A 105 -28.32 -14.46 4.28
CA ASP A 105 -27.84 -15.42 5.29
C ASP A 105 -26.33 -15.29 5.54
N HIS A 106 -25.57 -14.90 4.52
CA HIS A 106 -24.12 -14.73 4.59
C HIS A 106 -23.67 -13.26 4.58
N PHE A 107 -24.60 -12.30 4.67
CA PHE A 107 -24.29 -10.89 4.49
C PHE A 107 -23.22 -10.38 5.48
N GLN A 108 -23.32 -10.75 6.76
CA GLN A 108 -22.35 -10.31 7.78
C GLN A 108 -20.93 -10.81 7.48
N TRP A 109 -20.80 -12.09 7.09
CA TRP A 109 -19.53 -12.70 6.71
C TRP A 109 -18.94 -12.07 5.45
N ILE A 110 -19.79 -11.79 4.45
CA ILE A 110 -19.39 -11.11 3.22
C ILE A 110 -18.87 -9.70 3.53
N VAL A 111 -19.55 -8.94 4.39
CA VAL A 111 -19.11 -7.58 4.79
C VAL A 111 -17.79 -7.64 5.55
N ALA A 112 -17.64 -8.58 6.49
CA ALA A 112 -16.39 -8.77 7.22
C ALA A 112 -15.23 -9.11 6.28
N LEU A 113 -15.42 -10.07 5.37
CA LEU A 113 -14.43 -10.49 4.38
C LEU A 113 -14.01 -9.33 3.48
N THR A 114 -14.99 -8.57 2.97
CA THR A 114 -14.77 -7.41 2.11
C THR A 114 -13.93 -6.34 2.80
N ARG A 115 -14.17 -6.09 4.10
CA ARG A 115 -13.40 -5.12 4.89
C ARG A 115 -11.97 -5.59 5.16
N ILE A 116 -11.79 -6.87 5.49
CA ILE A 116 -10.47 -7.43 5.78
C ILE A 116 -9.60 -7.43 4.52
N ILE A 117 -10.11 -7.95 3.40
CA ILE A 117 -9.35 -7.99 2.14
C ILE A 117 -8.99 -6.57 1.68
N SER A 118 -9.94 -5.62 1.74
CA SER A 118 -9.66 -4.23 1.38
C SER A 118 -8.62 -3.58 2.28
N ALA A 119 -8.61 -3.88 3.59
CA ALA A 119 -7.60 -3.38 4.51
C ALA A 119 -6.20 -3.93 4.17
N VAL A 120 -6.11 -5.21 3.78
CA VAL A 120 -4.85 -5.83 3.33
C VAL A 120 -4.34 -5.17 2.05
N PHE A 121 -5.21 -4.96 1.06
CA PHE A 121 -4.85 -4.30 -0.20
C PHE A 121 -4.38 -2.86 -0.01
N ARG A 122 -5.03 -2.07 0.86
CA ARG A 122 -4.60 -0.70 1.17
C ARG A 122 -3.21 -0.63 1.78
N LYS A 123 -2.82 -1.66 2.54
CA LYS A 123 -1.46 -1.77 3.11
C LYS A 123 -0.44 -2.34 2.13
N GLY A 124 -0.86 -2.67 0.90
CA GLY A 124 0.00 -3.29 -0.11
C GLY A 124 0.36 -4.75 0.21
N GLY A 125 -0.37 -5.38 1.12
CA GLY A 125 -0.17 -6.78 1.50
C GLY A 125 -0.78 -7.75 0.48
N ASP A 126 -0.32 -8.99 0.53
CA ASP A 126 -0.91 -10.08 -0.23
C ASP A 126 -2.15 -10.61 0.52
N ALA A 127 -3.31 -10.65 -0.14
CA ALA A 127 -4.54 -11.20 0.44
C ALA A 127 -4.71 -12.70 0.17
N THR A 128 -3.78 -13.33 -0.56
CA THR A 128 -3.84 -14.76 -0.91
C THR A 128 -3.84 -15.64 0.34
N PHE A 129 -3.15 -15.23 1.41
CA PHE A 129 -3.15 -15.98 2.67
C PHE A 129 -4.57 -16.16 3.24
N LEU A 130 -5.47 -15.19 3.07
CA LEU A 130 -6.85 -15.32 3.56
C LEU A 130 -7.59 -16.46 2.85
N VAL A 131 -7.29 -16.67 1.57
CA VAL A 131 -7.87 -17.77 0.79
C VAL A 131 -7.29 -19.11 1.26
N GLU A 132 -6.00 -19.16 1.56
CA GLU A 132 -5.34 -20.36 2.09
C GLU A 132 -5.90 -20.76 3.45
N GLU A 133 -6.04 -19.79 4.36
CA GLU A 133 -6.62 -20.01 5.69
C GLU A 133 -8.08 -20.48 5.59
N LEU A 134 -8.90 -19.84 4.75
CA LEU A 134 -10.31 -20.25 4.57
C LEU A 134 -10.46 -21.62 3.92
N ARG A 135 -9.48 -22.07 3.12
CA ARG A 135 -9.49 -23.41 2.53
C ARG A 135 -9.15 -24.51 3.55
N SER A 136 -8.47 -24.14 4.63
CA SER A 136 -8.09 -25.08 5.70
C SER A 136 -9.23 -25.40 6.68
N VAL A 137 -10.34 -24.66 6.60
CA VAL A 137 -11.57 -24.84 7.36
C VAL A 137 -12.58 -25.64 6.55
#